data_AF-A0A7X9R2N2-F1
#
_entry.id   AF-A0A7X9R2N2-F1
#
_cell.length_a   1.000
_cell.length_b   1.000
_cell.length_c   1.000
_cell.angle_alpha   90.00
_cell.angle_beta   90.00
_cell.angle_gamma   90.00
#
_symmetry.space_group_name_H-M   'P 1'
#
loop_
_entity.id
_entity.type
_entity.pdbx_description
1 polymer ?
#
loop_
_entity_poly.entity_id
_entity_poly.type
_entity_poly.pdbx_seq_one_letter_code
_entity_poly.pdbx_strand_id
1 'polypeptide(L)' 'MSAPWDEDGGFAWERREAGHSWEEIGSELGCPPHVAEELGERYRAEIDRLTMRDQIPLFDLPE' A
#
# COMPACT_ATOMS: atom_id res chain seq x y z
N MET A 1 1.65 17.13 14.50
CA MET A 1 1.21 15.84 15.09
C MET A 1 1.57 14.79 14.07
N SER A 2 2.71 14.13 14.24
CA SER A 2 3.08 13.00 13.39
C SER A 2 2.19 11.83 13.77
N ALA A 3 1.56 11.23 12.79
CA ALA A 3 0.75 10.06 13.07
C ALA A 3 1.68 8.87 13.38
N PRO A 4 1.24 7.87 14.15
CA PRO A 4 2.08 6.74 14.54
C PRO A 4 2.68 5.94 13.37
N TRP A 5 2.20 6.16 12.14
CA TRP A 5 2.73 5.58 10.90
C TRP A 5 3.82 6.44 10.22
N ASP A 6 4.13 7.64 10.71
CA ASP A 6 5.06 8.56 10.05
C ASP A 6 6.54 8.30 10.38
N GLU A 7 6.86 7.57 11.47
CA GLU A 7 8.26 7.47 11.94
C GLU A 7 9.00 6.19 11.50
N ASP A 8 8.28 5.12 11.16
CA ASP A 8 8.80 3.88 10.52
C ASP A 8 7.65 3.04 9.89
N GLY A 9 6.47 3.65 9.71
CA GLY A 9 5.22 2.96 9.39
C GLY A 9 5.07 2.70 7.91
N GLY A 10 5.82 1.72 7.41
CA GLY A 10 5.53 1.13 6.10
C GLY A 10 4.06 0.74 5.99
N PHE A 11 3.50 0.89 4.79
CA PHE A 11 2.07 0.65 4.57
C PHE A 11 1.72 -0.82 4.86
N ALA A 12 0.45 -1.09 5.18
CA ALA A 12 -0.05 -2.45 5.44
C ALA A 12 0.32 -3.45 4.32
N TRP A 13 0.33 -3.00 3.06
CA TRP A 13 0.71 -3.81 1.91
C TRP A 13 2.23 -4.06 1.83
N GLU A 14 3.09 -3.08 2.18
CA GLU A 14 4.55 -3.26 2.20
C GLU A 14 4.95 -4.30 3.25
N ARG A 15 4.29 -4.28 4.42
CA ARG A 15 4.49 -5.30 5.45
C ARG A 15 4.03 -6.67 4.98
N ARG A 16 2.92 -6.74 4.24
CA ARG A 16 2.46 -8.00 3.65
C ARG A 16 3.48 -8.55 2.65
N GLU A 17 4.07 -7.71 1.80
CA GLU A 17 5.12 -8.12 0.87
C GLU A 17 6.43 -8.51 1.58
N ALA A 18 6.73 -7.89 2.72
CA ALA A 18 7.83 -8.28 3.60
C ALA A 18 7.58 -9.61 4.35
N GLY A 19 6.41 -10.23 4.18
CA GLY A 19 6.07 -11.55 4.72
C GLY A 19 5.23 -11.53 5.99
N HIS A 20 4.78 -10.37 6.46
CA HIS A 20 3.89 -10.29 7.63
C HIS A 20 2.47 -10.79 7.28
N SER A 21 1.86 -11.49 8.21
CA SER A 21 0.45 -11.89 8.13
C SER A 21 -0.49 -10.70 8.36
N TRP A 22 -1.74 -10.80 7.89
CA TRP A 22 -2.76 -9.78 8.18
C TRP A 22 -3.12 -9.69 9.67
N GLU A 23 -2.85 -10.75 10.44
CA GLU A 23 -3.04 -10.76 11.89
C GLU A 23 -1.99 -9.91 12.60
N GLU A 24 -0.72 -10.03 12.22
CA GLU A 24 0.36 -9.19 12.73
C GLU A 24 0.14 -7.72 12.35
N ILE A 25 -0.16 -7.47 11.07
CA ILE A 25 -0.42 -6.11 10.55
C ILE A 25 -1.64 -5.49 11.25
N GLY A 26 -2.73 -6.23 11.39
CA GLY A 26 -3.92 -5.75 12.10
C GLY A 26 -3.64 -5.44 13.57
N SER A 27 -2.88 -6.29 14.25
CA SER A 27 -2.46 -6.06 15.63
C SER A 27 -1.64 -4.78 15.79
N GLU A 28 -0.71 -4.51 14.87
CA GLU A 28 0.11 -3.29 14.89
C GLU A 28 -0.70 -2.03 14.59
N LEU A 29 -1.67 -2.11 13.68
CA LEU A 29 -2.57 -1.02 13.31
C LEU A 29 -3.71 -0.81 14.31
N GLY A 30 -3.88 -1.71 15.28
CA GLY A 30 -5.00 -1.69 16.22
C GLY A 30 -6.36 -1.98 15.56
N CYS A 31 -6.39 -2.78 14.48
CA CYS A 31 -7.61 -3.12 13.76
C CYS A 31 -7.75 -4.64 13.52
N PRO A 32 -8.96 -5.13 13.25
CA PRO A 32 -9.15 -6.53 12.87
C PRO A 32 -8.39 -6.88 11.56
N PRO A 33 -7.95 -8.15 11.38
CA PRO A 33 -7.14 -8.55 10.22
C PRO A 33 -7.81 -8.25 8.87
N HIS A 34 -9.13 -8.44 8.77
CA HIS A 34 -9.87 -8.15 7.53
C HIS A 34 -9.89 -6.65 7.17
N VAL A 35 -9.82 -5.77 8.17
CA VAL A 35 -9.74 -4.31 7.94
C VAL A 35 -8.35 -3.94 7.43
N ALA A 36 -7.29 -4.54 7.99
CA ALA A 36 -5.93 -4.34 7.52
C ALA A 36 -5.77 -4.81 6.06
N GLU A 37 -6.36 -5.96 5.72
CA GLU A 37 -6.39 -6.49 4.35
C GLU A 37 -7.10 -5.53 3.39
N GLU A 38 -8.33 -5.12 3.70
CA GLU A 38 -9.10 -4.23 2.84
C GLU A 38 -8.40 -2.87 2.62
N LEU A 39 -7.78 -2.32 3.67
CA LEU A 39 -6.99 -1.09 3.57
C LEU A 39 -5.75 -1.27 2.68
N GLY A 40 -5.03 -2.38 2.86
CA GLY A 40 -3.85 -2.70 2.04
C GLY A 40 -4.19 -2.84 0.56
N GLU A 41 -5.27 -3.58 0.26
CA GLU A 41 -5.73 -3.83 -1.10
C GLU A 41 -6.20 -2.55 -1.82
N ARG A 42 -6.99 -1.71 -1.14
CA ARG A 42 -7.45 -0.42 -1.69
C ARG A 42 -6.30 0.52 -1.99
N TYR A 43 -5.32 0.59 -1.10
CA TYR A 43 -4.17 1.46 -1.30
C TYR A 43 -3.32 0.98 -2.47
N ARG A 44 -3.04 -0.33 -2.57
CA ARG A 44 -2.32 -0.92 -3.72
C ARG A 44 -2.99 -0.57 -5.04
N ALA A 45 -4.31 -0.78 -5.14
CA ALA A 45 -5.06 -0.46 -6.35
C ALA A 45 -4.98 1.03 -6.73
N GLU A 46 -4.98 1.94 -5.75
CA GLU A 46 -4.85 3.37 -6.01
C GLU A 46 -3.42 3.74 -6.47
N ILE A 47 -2.39 3.16 -5.87
CA ILE A 47 -1.00 3.38 -6.29
C ILE A 47 -0.76 2.83 -7.69
N ASP A 48 -1.28 1.66 -8.02
CA ASP A 48 -1.19 1.10 -9.37
C ASP A 48 -1.87 2.04 -10.38
N ARG A 49 -3.05 2.57 -10.04
CA ARG A 49 -3.78 3.52 -10.88
C ARG A 49 -3.00 4.82 -11.09
N LEU A 50 -2.44 5.38 -10.02
CA LEU A 50 -1.62 6.60 -10.09
C LEU A 50 -0.35 6.36 -10.90
N THR A 51 0.32 5.23 -10.67
CA THR A 51 1.51 4.82 -11.41
C THR A 51 1.20 4.68 -12.90
N MET A 52 0.10 4.02 -13.27
CA MET A 52 -0.34 3.90 -14.68
C MET A 52 -0.67 5.26 -15.30
N ARG A 53 -1.34 6.15 -14.58
CA ARG A 53 -1.69 7.50 -15.05
C ARG A 53 -0.43 8.33 -15.33
N ASP A 54 0.56 8.22 -14.44
CA ASP A 54 1.76 9.05 -14.47
C ASP A 54 2.90 8.39 -15.26
N GLN A 55 2.64 7.28 -15.97
CA GLN A 55 3.62 6.68 -16.88
C GLN A 55 3.92 7.68 -18.01
N ILE A 56 5.16 8.14 -18.03
CA ILE A 56 5.72 8.86 -19.17
C ILE A 56 6.12 7.79 -20.19
N PRO A 57 5.57 7.81 -21.42
CA PRO A 57 5.97 6.87 -22.45
C PRO A 57 7.47 7.02 -22.74
N LEU A 58 8.19 5.90 -22.72
CA LEU A 58 9.64 5.88 -22.98
C LEU A 58 9.98 6.10 -24.46
N PHE A 59 9.02 5.84 -25.35
CA PHE A 59 9.16 5.99 -26.79
C PHE A 59 7.88 6.60 -27.36
N ASP A 60 8.02 7.56 -28.27
CA ASP A 60 6.93 8.01 -29.10
C ASP A 60 6.63 6.94 -30.15
N LEU A 61 5.45 6.31 -30.08
CA LEU A 61 4.99 5.40 -31.12
C LEU A 61 4.48 6.23 -32.30
N PRO A 62 4.96 6.02 -33.54
CA PRO A 62 4.40 6.66 -34.71
C PRO A 62 2.97 6.17 -34.95
N GLU A 63 2.07 7.10 -35.30
CA GLU A 63 0.66 6.85 -35.68
C GLU A 63 0.52 5.98 -36.94
#